data_AF-A0A7Z9MU96-F1
#
_entry.id   AF-A0A7Z9MU96-F1
#
_cell.length_a   1.000
_cell.length_b   1.000
_cell.length_c   1.000
_cell.angle_alpha   90.00
_cell.angle_beta   90.00
_cell.angle_gamma   90.00
#
_symmetry.space_group_name_H-M   'P 1'
#
loop_
_entity.id
_entity.type
_entity.pdbx_description
1 polymer ?
#
loop_
_entity_poly.entity_id
_entity_poly.type
_entity_poly.pdbx_seq_one_letter_code
_entity_poly.pdbx_strand_id
1 'polypeptide(L)'
;MSNISMLEITELEKTELAPFIKKALESKAPDPAFHAIMGHNPELAKSMYVAWGTVFQTGRVDHKLKEIIRVKLSRAADCNY
;
A
#
# COMPACT_ATOMS: atom_id res chain seq x y z
N MET A 1 -13.68 2.21 -7.82
CA MET A 1 -12.80 1.82 -8.94
C MET A 1 -11.83 2.96 -9.23
N SER A 2 -10.61 2.64 -9.64
CA SER A 2 -9.57 3.61 -9.98
C SER A 2 -9.96 4.43 -11.22
N ASN A 3 -9.68 5.74 -11.21
CA ASN A 3 -9.82 6.62 -12.38
C ASN A 3 -8.55 6.67 -13.24
N ILE A 4 -7.54 5.87 -12.90
CA ILE A 4 -6.29 5.73 -13.65
C ILE A 4 -6.09 4.28 -14.09
N SER A 5 -5.30 4.07 -15.15
CA SER A 5 -4.97 2.74 -15.62
C SER A 5 -4.17 1.96 -14.57
N MET A 6 -4.45 0.67 -14.47
CA MET A 6 -3.73 -0.23 -13.57
C MET A 6 -2.48 -0.73 -14.31
N LEU A 7 -1.31 -0.55 -13.71
CA LEU A 7 -0.09 -1.14 -14.24
C LEU A 7 -0.02 -2.64 -13.91
N GLU A 8 0.49 -3.42 -14.84
CA GLU A 8 0.73 -4.84 -14.64
C GLU A 8 1.83 -5.06 -13.60
N ILE A 9 1.58 -5.94 -12.64
CA ILE A 9 2.52 -6.21 -11.54
C ILE A 9 3.86 -6.72 -12.08
N THR A 10 3.82 -7.55 -13.14
CA THR A 10 5.02 -8.09 -13.80
C THR A 10 5.90 -7.02 -14.44
N GLU A 11 5.32 -5.90 -14.88
CA GLU A 11 6.09 -4.75 -15.38
C GLU A 11 6.70 -3.94 -14.23
N LEU A 12 5.95 -3.79 -13.13
CA LEU A 12 6.45 -3.11 -11.93
C LEU A 12 7.58 -3.87 -11.24
N GLU A 13 7.60 -5.20 -11.31
CA GLU A 13 8.70 -6.05 -10.83
C GLU A 13 10.03 -5.82 -11.56
N LYS A 14 10.02 -5.15 -12.71
CA LYS A 14 11.23 -4.76 -13.44
C LYS A 14 11.80 -3.41 -12.98
N THR A 15 11.12 -2.73 -12.06
CA THR A 15 11.49 -1.40 -11.55
C THR A 15 12.11 -1.48 -10.15
N GLU A 16 12.46 -0.34 -9.56
CA GLU A 16 12.89 -0.27 -8.15
C GLU A 16 11.81 -0.69 -7.14
N LEU A 17 10.56 -0.89 -7.58
CA LEU A 17 9.45 -1.33 -6.73
C LEU A 17 9.44 -2.83 -6.44
N ALA A 18 10.20 -3.62 -7.19
CA ALA A 18 10.25 -5.08 -7.08
C ALA A 18 10.33 -5.64 -5.64
N PRO A 19 11.24 -5.17 -4.75
CA PRO A 19 11.32 -5.71 -3.39
C PRO A 19 10.06 -5.42 -2.55
N PHE A 20 9.41 -4.27 -2.77
CA PHE A 20 8.20 -3.88 -2.05
C PHE A 20 6.99 -4.69 -2.51
N ILE A 21 6.88 -4.91 -3.82
CA ILE A 21 5.84 -5.74 -4.44
C ILE A 21 5.94 -7.17 -3.96
N LYS A 22 7.14 -7.77 -4.01
CA LYS A 22 7.36 -9.13 -3.52
C LYS A 22 6.92 -9.29 -2.05
N LYS A 23 7.35 -8.37 -1.18
CA LYS A 23 6.94 -8.36 0.23
C LYS A 23 5.43 -8.18 0.40
N ALA A 24 4.80 -7.33 -0.41
CA ALA A 24 3.36 -7.10 -0.37
C ALA A 24 2.57 -8.35 -0.78
N LEU A 25 3.02 -9.08 -1.80
CA LEU A 25 2.40 -10.33 -2.24
C LEU A 25 2.52 -11.43 -1.18
N GLU A 26 3.68 -11.53 -0.52
CA GLU A 26 3.91 -12.50 0.57
C GLU A 26 3.04 -12.20 1.80
N SER A 27 3.00 -10.94 2.22
CA SER A 27 2.24 -10.50 3.41
C SER A 27 0.76 -10.22 3.14
N LYS A 28 0.35 -10.22 1.87
CA LYS A 28 -0.97 -9.77 1.39
C LYS A 28 -1.30 -8.33 1.83
N ALA A 29 -0.28 -7.48 2.03
CA ALA A 29 -0.45 -6.11 2.47
C ALA A 29 0.74 -5.20 2.07
N PRO A 30 0.49 -4.00 1.50
CA PRO A 30 -0.79 -3.51 1.04
C PRO A 30 -1.30 -4.30 -0.17
N ASP A 31 -2.58 -4.12 -0.51
CA ASP A 31 -3.22 -4.77 -1.66
C ASP A 31 -2.45 -4.50 -2.97
N PRO A 32 -2.34 -5.46 -3.90
CA PRO A 32 -1.61 -5.27 -5.15
C PRO A 32 -2.05 -4.06 -5.98
N ALA A 33 -3.34 -3.66 -5.91
CA ALA A 33 -3.83 -2.49 -6.61
C ALA A 33 -3.15 -1.19 -6.15
N PHE A 34 -2.64 -1.13 -4.91
CA PHE A 34 -1.83 -0.01 -4.43
C PHE A 34 -0.61 0.22 -5.32
N HIS A 35 0.13 -0.84 -5.63
CA HIS A 35 1.33 -0.75 -6.46
C HIS A 35 0.97 -0.47 -7.93
N ALA A 36 -0.12 -1.07 -8.42
CA ALA A 36 -0.61 -0.84 -9.78
C ALA A 36 -1.06 0.61 -10.05
N ILE A 37 -1.62 1.29 -9.04
CA ILE A 37 -2.05 2.69 -9.11
C ILE A 37 -0.87 3.63 -8.90
N MET A 38 -0.10 3.44 -7.82
CA MET A 38 0.98 4.36 -7.48
C MET A 38 2.22 4.20 -8.36
N GLY A 39 2.39 3.04 -8.99
CA GLY A 39 3.55 2.67 -9.81
C GLY A 39 3.79 3.56 -11.03
N HIS A 40 2.81 4.38 -11.43
CA HIS A 40 3.01 5.45 -12.41
C HIS A 40 4.07 6.47 -11.96
N ASN A 41 4.34 6.57 -10.65
CA ASN A 41 5.45 7.30 -10.06
C ASN A 41 6.19 6.39 -9.05
N PRO A 42 7.27 5.70 -9.46
CA PRO A 42 8.00 4.77 -8.60
C PRO A 42 8.55 5.38 -7.30
N GLU A 43 9.09 6.60 -7.35
CA GLU A 43 9.63 7.27 -6.16
C GLU A 43 8.54 7.55 -5.13
N LEU A 44 7.36 7.99 -5.59
CA LEU A 44 6.20 8.21 -4.74
C LEU A 44 5.68 6.90 -4.15
N ALA A 45 5.52 5.86 -4.98
CA ALA A 45 5.05 4.55 -4.54
C ALA A 45 5.95 3.95 -3.45
N LYS A 46 7.27 4.03 -3.64
CA LYS A 46 8.28 3.61 -2.66
C LYS A 46 8.17 4.41 -1.36
N SER A 47 8.13 5.74 -1.45
CA SER A 47 8.03 6.61 -0.28
C SER A 47 6.78 6.31 0.54
N MET A 48 5.64 6.13 -0.15
CA MET A 48 4.37 5.80 0.48
C MET A 48 4.39 4.41 1.13
N TYR A 49 4.98 3.40 0.48
CA TYR A 49 5.13 2.06 1.05
C TYR A 49 5.93 2.09 2.35
N VAL A 50 7.07 2.80 2.36
CA VAL A 50 7.92 2.92 3.55
C VAL A 50 7.18 3.63 4.69
N ALA A 51 6.49 4.73 4.39
CA ALA A 51 5.70 5.46 5.38
C ALA A 51 4.58 4.58 5.95
N TRP A 52 3.82 3.90 5.09
CA TRP A 52 2.76 2.97 5.47
C TRP A 52 3.30 1.85 6.36
N GLY A 53 4.37 1.16 5.94
CA GLY A 53 4.98 0.09 6.71
C GLY A 53 5.48 0.55 8.07
N THR A 54 6.09 1.74 8.14
CA THR A 54 6.54 2.32 9.41
C THR A 54 5.37 2.53 10.37
N VAL A 55 4.29 3.17 9.91
CA VAL A 55 3.11 3.45 10.75
C VAL A 55 2.43 2.16 11.21
N PHE A 56 2.21 1.20 10.31
CA PHE A 56 1.39 0.03 10.61
C PHE A 56 2.15 -1.15 11.22
N GLN A 57 3.43 -1.34 10.88
CA GLN A 57 4.21 -2.52 11.27
C GLN A 57 5.21 -2.27 12.41
N THR A 58 5.45 -1.02 12.81
CA THR A 58 6.46 -0.68 13.84
C THR A 58 5.89 0.19 14.97
N GLY A 59 6.68 0.47 16.02
CA GLY A 59 6.30 1.40 17.09
C GLY A 59 5.62 0.75 18.29
N ARG A 60 5.01 1.57 19.16
CA ARG A 60 4.51 1.16 20.48
C ARG A 60 2.99 0.90 20.56
N VAL A 61 2.25 1.31 19.55
CA VAL A 61 0.79 1.09 19.49
C VAL A 61 0.54 -0.31 18.98
N ASP A 62 -0.34 -1.05 19.66
CA ASP A 62 -0.76 -2.39 19.25
C ASP A 62 -1.32 -2.40 17.82
N HIS A 63 -0.95 -3.43 17.05
CA HIS A 63 -1.33 -3.53 15.64
C HIS A 63 -2.85 -3.58 15.46
N LYS A 64 -3.58 -4.32 16.32
CA LYS A 64 -5.04 -4.40 16.26
C LYS A 64 -5.68 -3.03 16.49
N LEU A 65 -5.13 -2.23 17.41
CA LEU A 65 -5.61 -0.87 17.64
C LEU A 65 -5.39 0.04 16.41
N LYS A 66 -4.26 -0.09 15.71
CA LYS A 66 -4.02 0.66 14.46
C LYS A 66 -5.04 0.32 13.38
N GLU A 67 -5.37 -0.96 13.20
CA GLU A 67 -6.37 -1.38 12.23
C GLU A 67 -7.78 -0.88 12.58
N ILE A 68 -8.15 -0.87 13.87
CA ILE A 68 -9.41 -0.27 14.33
C ILE A 68 -9.47 1.22 13.96
N ILE A 69 -8.39 1.97 14.22
CA ILE A 69 -8.30 3.39 13.86
C ILE A 69 -8.43 3.57 12.33
N ARG A 70 -7.72 2.75 11.55
CA ARG A 70 -7.76 2.79 10.08
C ARG A 70 -9.16 2.59 9.53
N VAL A 71 -9.87 1.55 9.99
CA VAL A 71 -11.26 1.28 9.56
C VAL A 71 -12.20 2.42 9.96
N LYS A 72 -12.06 2.96 11.17
CA LYS A 72 -12.87 4.11 11.61
C LYS A 72 -12.64 5.34 10.74
N LEU A 73 -11.38 5.65 10.41
CA LEU A 73 -11.04 6.76 9.53
C LEU A 73 -11.57 6.56 8.11
N SER A 74 -11.42 5.36 7.54
CA SER A 74 -11.96 5.05 6.21
C SER A 74 -13.48 5.25 6.16
N ARG A 75 -14.23 4.79 7.18
CA ARG A 75 -15.68 5.00 7.26
C ARG A 75 -16.05 6.47 7.42
N ALA A 76 -15.31 7.22 8.23
CA ALA A 76 -15.55 8.65 8.41
C ALA A 76 -15.28 9.46 7.12
N ALA A 77 -14.37 8.97 6.28
CA ALA A 77 -14.02 9.57 5.00
C ALA A 77 -14.82 9.01 3.80
N ASP A 78 -15.80 8.13 4.03
CA ASP A 78 -16.52 7.38 2.99
C ASP A 78 -15.59 6.70 1.95
N CYS A 79 -14.48 6.17 2.45
CA CYS A 79 -13.51 5.45 1.64
C CYS A 79 -13.92 3.98 1.52
N ASN A 80 -14.37 3.60 0.31
CA ASN A 80 -14.91 2.28 -0.02
C ASN A 80 -13.92 1.40 -0.80
N TYR A 81 -12.62 1.69 -0.72
CA TYR A 81 -11.54 0.87 -1.26
C TYR A 81 -11.30 -0.37 -0.38
#